data_AF-A0A359KHA2-F1
#
_entry.id   AF-A0A359KHA2-F1
#
_cell.length_a   1.000
_cell.length_b   1.000
_cell.length_c   1.000
_cell.angle_alpha   90.00
_cell.angle_beta   90.00
_cell.angle_gamma   90.00
#
_symmetry.space_group_name_H-M   'P 1'
#
loop_
_entity.id
_entity.type
_entity.pdbx_description
1 polymer ?
#
loop_
_entity_poly.entity_id
_entity_poly.type
_entity_poly.pdbx_seq_one_letter_code
_entity_poly.pdbx_strand_id
1 'polypeptide(L)'
;ETAVERARANPALHAVTVERASLPPDLLNDMYFAVEARLRQRILEQNARLDPALLESALAAGRTRVAAEDGALPADYAESLAYVEELRAANQLTPQVLARFLRSGGQTAFLIALSQLADVDFHTARQIIERRELDALAVICKAADLDRALFLTYAVVLLNTDDNAMGKARAYAGMYNELTREAALRTLRFWRARKAMQAA
;
A
#
# COMPACT_ATOMS: atom_id res chain seq x y z
N GLU A 1 -5.85 8.76 -21.38
CA GLU A 1 -4.44 8.59 -20.96
C GLU A 1 -3.80 9.89 -20.46
N THR A 2 -3.74 10.95 -21.27
CA THR A 2 -3.08 12.24 -20.92
C THR A 2 -3.65 12.95 -19.69
N ALA A 3 -4.89 12.69 -19.30
CA ALA A 3 -5.54 13.36 -18.18
C ALA A 3 -5.02 12.89 -16.80
N VAL A 4 -4.74 11.60 -16.64
CA VAL A 4 -4.26 11.04 -15.36
C VAL A 4 -2.79 11.39 -15.15
N GLU A 5 -1.96 11.24 -16.18
CA GLU A 5 -0.55 11.67 -16.12
C GLU A 5 -0.40 13.16 -15.83
N ARG A 6 -1.24 14.00 -16.46
CA ARG A 6 -1.29 15.44 -16.13
C ARG A 6 -1.82 15.69 -14.71
N ALA A 7 -2.77 14.89 -14.25
CA ALA A 7 -3.27 15.01 -12.89
C ALA A 7 -2.22 14.63 -11.85
N ARG A 8 -1.43 13.57 -12.06
CA ARG A 8 -0.32 13.17 -11.16
C ARG A 8 0.67 14.31 -10.92
N ALA A 9 0.98 15.07 -11.96
CA ALA A 9 1.90 16.21 -11.89
C ALA A 9 1.25 17.52 -11.43
N ASN A 10 -0.08 17.56 -11.28
CA ASN A 10 -0.82 18.80 -10.97
C ASN A 10 -1.85 18.60 -9.86
N PRO A 11 -1.51 18.99 -8.62
CA PRO A 11 -2.40 18.89 -7.47
C PRO A 11 -3.79 19.51 -7.65
N ALA A 12 -3.91 20.57 -8.45
CA ALA A 12 -5.20 21.22 -8.72
C ALA A 12 -6.19 20.31 -9.48
N LEU A 13 -5.68 19.30 -10.19
CA LEU A 13 -6.49 18.34 -10.95
C LEU A 13 -6.85 17.09 -10.15
N HIS A 14 -6.28 16.89 -8.95
CA HIS A 14 -6.49 15.68 -8.16
C HIS A 14 -7.97 15.45 -7.84
N ALA A 15 -8.64 16.45 -7.25
CA ALA A 15 -10.03 16.33 -6.83
C ALA A 15 -10.96 16.07 -8.02
N VAL A 16 -10.85 16.86 -9.09
CA VAL A 16 -11.68 16.72 -10.30
C VAL A 16 -11.47 15.36 -10.96
N THR A 17 -10.25 14.83 -10.92
CA THR A 17 -9.93 13.52 -11.52
C THR A 17 -10.52 12.38 -10.70
N VAL A 18 -10.35 12.40 -9.37
CA VAL A 18 -10.86 11.35 -8.45
C VAL A 18 -12.39 11.35 -8.38
N GLU A 19 -13.02 12.51 -8.46
CA GLU A 19 -14.49 12.64 -8.40
C GLU A 19 -15.17 12.32 -9.73
N ARG A 20 -14.41 12.14 -10.81
CA ARG A 20 -14.97 11.84 -12.14
C ARG A 20 -15.55 10.43 -12.17
N ALA A 21 -16.87 10.33 -12.16
CA ALA A 21 -17.59 9.05 -12.21
C ALA A 21 -17.26 8.19 -13.44
N SER A 22 -16.81 8.80 -14.54
CA SER A 22 -16.41 8.09 -15.75
C SER A 22 -14.94 7.62 -15.73
N LEU A 23 -14.20 7.83 -14.64
CA LEU A 23 -12.81 7.39 -14.54
C LEU A 23 -12.77 5.87 -14.32
N PRO A 24 -12.07 5.11 -15.17
CA PRO A 24 -11.85 3.68 -14.94
C PRO A 24 -11.24 3.39 -13.56
N PRO A 25 -11.65 2.31 -12.87
CA PRO A 25 -11.16 1.99 -11.53
C PRO A 25 -9.64 1.77 -11.44
N ASP A 26 -9.00 1.25 -12.49
CA ASP A 26 -7.54 1.13 -12.59
C ASP A 26 -6.88 2.51 -12.54
N LEU A 27 -7.38 3.46 -13.34
CA LEU A 27 -6.88 4.84 -13.38
C LEU A 27 -7.16 5.62 -12.09
N LEU A 28 -8.25 5.30 -11.40
CA LEU A 28 -8.54 5.83 -10.08
C LEU A 28 -7.53 5.34 -9.04
N ASN A 29 -7.22 4.03 -9.04
CA ASN A 29 -6.26 3.44 -8.12
C ASN A 29 -4.81 3.86 -8.41
N ASP A 30 -4.52 4.16 -9.68
CA ASP A 30 -3.29 4.80 -10.12
C ASP A 30 -3.04 6.14 -9.40
N MET A 31 -4.09 6.92 -9.16
CA MET A 31 -3.99 8.19 -8.44
C MET A 31 -3.78 8.03 -6.93
N TYR A 32 -3.98 6.85 -6.35
CA TYR A 32 -3.94 6.61 -4.90
C TYR A 32 -2.69 7.21 -4.23
N PHE A 33 -1.53 6.94 -4.81
CA PHE A 33 -0.24 7.40 -4.29
C PHE A 33 0.10 8.86 -4.63
N ALA A 34 -0.60 9.46 -5.61
CA ALA A 34 -0.39 10.84 -6.04
C ALA A 34 -1.24 11.85 -5.26
N VAL A 35 -2.40 11.42 -4.74
CA VAL A 35 -3.37 12.33 -4.10
C VAL A 35 -3.21 12.44 -2.59
N GLU A 36 -3.79 13.49 -2.04
CA GLU A 36 -3.86 13.75 -0.59
C GLU A 36 -4.77 12.76 0.15
N ALA A 37 -4.56 12.64 1.47
CA ALA A 37 -5.24 11.65 2.32
C ALA A 37 -6.78 11.66 2.20
N ARG A 38 -7.40 12.83 2.09
CA ARG A 38 -8.86 12.97 1.92
C ARG A 38 -9.34 12.27 0.64
N LEU A 39 -8.61 12.42 -0.45
CA LEU A 39 -8.95 11.79 -1.72
C LEU A 39 -8.66 10.29 -1.71
N ARG A 40 -7.64 9.84 -0.97
CA ARG A 40 -7.38 8.40 -0.76
C ARG A 40 -8.55 7.72 -0.03
N GLN A 41 -9.09 8.35 1.01
CA GLN A 41 -10.29 7.83 1.68
C GLN A 41 -11.45 7.67 0.70
N ARG A 42 -11.67 8.64 -0.20
CA ARG A 42 -12.70 8.50 -1.24
C ARG A 42 -12.43 7.37 -2.22
N ILE A 43 -11.18 7.18 -2.63
CA ILE A 43 -10.79 6.05 -3.49
C ILE A 43 -11.10 4.73 -2.77
N LEU A 44 -10.81 4.61 -1.47
CA LEU A 44 -11.15 3.44 -0.67
C LEU A 44 -12.66 3.20 -0.56
N GLU A 45 -13.45 4.26 -0.35
CA GLU A 45 -14.92 4.18 -0.32
C GLU A 45 -15.51 3.75 -1.67
N GLN A 46 -14.97 4.27 -2.78
CA GLN A 46 -15.36 3.87 -4.13
C GLN A 46 -14.97 2.42 -4.38
N ASN A 47 -13.75 2.01 -4.02
CA ASN A 47 -13.29 0.63 -4.11
C ASN A 47 -14.16 -0.33 -3.30
N ALA A 48 -14.66 0.09 -2.13
CA ALA A 48 -15.56 -0.71 -1.31
C ALA A 48 -16.89 -1.04 -2.03
N ARG A 49 -17.31 -0.19 -2.98
CA ARG A 49 -18.56 -0.36 -3.75
C ARG A 49 -18.34 -1.00 -5.13
N LEU A 50 -17.09 -1.28 -5.52
CA LEU A 50 -16.79 -1.87 -6.83
C LEU A 50 -17.32 -3.30 -6.93
N ASP A 51 -17.99 -3.56 -8.05
CA ASP A 51 -18.41 -4.90 -8.44
C ASP A 51 -17.18 -5.79 -8.75
N PRO A 52 -17.12 -7.04 -8.28
CA PRO A 52 -16.03 -7.97 -8.58
C PRO A 52 -15.75 -8.18 -10.07
N ALA A 53 -16.77 -8.25 -10.92
CA ALA A 53 -16.59 -8.43 -12.37
C ALA A 53 -15.99 -7.18 -13.03
N LEU A 54 -16.42 -6.00 -12.57
CA LEU A 54 -15.85 -4.72 -13.02
C LEU A 54 -14.38 -4.60 -12.59
N LEU A 55 -14.06 -5.05 -11.37
CA LEU A 55 -12.69 -5.11 -10.88
C LEU A 55 -11.79 -5.99 -11.77
N GLU A 56 -12.21 -7.22 -12.13
CA GLU A 56 -11.42 -8.05 -13.06
C GLU A 56 -11.18 -7.36 -14.40
N SER A 57 -12.23 -6.75 -14.96
CA SER A 57 -12.13 -6.07 -16.26
C SER A 57 -11.19 -4.87 -16.21
N ALA A 58 -11.20 -4.11 -15.10
CA ALA A 58 -10.32 -2.98 -14.89
C ALA A 58 -8.86 -3.44 -14.70
N LEU A 59 -8.63 -4.51 -13.95
CA LEU A 59 -7.28 -5.09 -13.78
C LEU A 59 -6.73 -5.60 -15.12
N ALA A 60 -7.57 -6.22 -15.96
CA ALA A 60 -7.19 -6.66 -17.30
C ALA A 60 -6.87 -5.47 -18.23
N ALA A 61 -7.64 -4.38 -18.15
CA ALA A 61 -7.39 -3.16 -18.92
C ALA A 61 -6.13 -2.42 -18.44
N GLY A 62 -5.85 -2.42 -17.14
CA GLY A 62 -4.66 -1.81 -16.55
C GLY A 62 -3.36 -2.53 -16.95
N ARG A 63 -3.39 -3.86 -17.14
CA ARG A 63 -2.24 -4.70 -17.53
C ARG A 63 -1.46 -4.23 -18.76
N THR A 64 -2.07 -3.42 -19.63
CA THR A 64 -1.43 -2.92 -20.84
C THR A 64 -0.62 -1.63 -20.63
N ARG A 65 -0.54 -1.10 -19.40
CA ARG A 65 0.00 0.26 -19.12
C ARG A 65 1.11 0.19 -18.07
N VAL A 66 2.34 0.50 -18.50
CA VAL A 66 3.53 0.45 -17.65
C VAL A 66 4.03 1.87 -17.35
N ALA A 67 4.40 2.09 -16.09
CA ALA A 67 5.38 3.11 -15.71
C ALA A 67 6.45 2.45 -14.85
N ALA A 68 7.69 2.55 -15.32
CA ALA A 68 8.91 2.18 -14.63
C ALA A 68 9.33 3.35 -13.73
N GLU A 69 9.40 3.11 -12.43
CA GLU A 69 10.14 3.94 -11.49
C GLU A 69 11.05 3.02 -10.69
N ASP A 70 12.13 2.56 -11.33
CA ASP A 70 13.16 1.79 -10.64
C ASP A 70 14.10 2.75 -9.90
N GLY A 71 13.84 2.90 -8.60
CA GLY A 71 14.82 3.43 -7.65
C GLY A 71 15.87 2.36 -7.30
N ALA A 72 17.08 2.80 -6.92
CA ALA A 72 18.14 1.88 -6.50
C ALA A 72 17.75 1.10 -5.22
N LEU A 73 18.02 -0.21 -5.24
CA LEU A 73 17.85 -1.09 -4.08
C LEU A 73 18.89 -0.77 -2.99
N PRO A 74 18.58 -1.00 -1.70
CA PRO A 74 19.54 -0.87 -0.61
C PRO A 74 20.73 -1.83 -0.75
N ALA A 75 21.88 -1.47 -0.19
CA ALA A 75 23.11 -2.28 -0.26
C ALA A 75 22.97 -3.65 0.45
N ASP A 76 22.15 -3.72 1.49
CA ASP A 76 21.86 -4.92 2.29
C ASP A 76 20.67 -5.73 1.74
N TYR A 77 20.14 -5.38 0.57
CA TYR A 77 18.95 -6.01 0.00
C TYR A 77 19.13 -7.51 -0.23
N ALA A 78 20.25 -7.94 -0.79
CA ALA A 78 20.49 -9.36 -1.11
C ALA A 78 20.56 -10.24 0.15
N GLU A 79 21.24 -9.76 1.19
CA GLU A 79 21.35 -10.46 2.48
C GLU A 79 19.99 -10.53 3.19
N SER A 80 19.29 -9.40 3.25
CA SER A 80 17.94 -9.33 3.84
C SER A 80 16.94 -10.19 3.08
N LEU A 81 17.04 -10.26 1.75
CA LEU A 81 16.19 -11.11 0.91
C LEU A 81 16.39 -12.58 1.23
N ALA A 82 17.65 -13.04 1.28
CA ALA A 82 17.96 -14.43 1.62
C ALA A 82 17.38 -14.80 3.00
N TYR A 83 17.56 -13.93 3.99
CA TYR A 83 17.02 -14.15 5.33
C TYR A 83 15.47 -14.22 5.36
N VAL A 84 14.79 -13.34 4.63
CA VAL A 84 13.32 -13.36 4.55
C VAL A 84 12.81 -14.59 3.80
N GLU A 85 13.50 -15.02 2.73
CA GLU A 85 13.16 -16.24 1.99
C GLU A 85 13.32 -17.50 2.86
N GLU A 86 14.36 -17.58 3.70
CA GLU A 86 14.51 -18.67 4.66
C GLU A 86 13.32 -18.74 5.63
N LEU A 87 12.90 -17.59 6.17
CA LEU A 87 11.73 -17.51 7.05
C LEU A 87 10.44 -17.88 6.33
N ARG A 88 10.28 -17.46 5.06
CA ARG A 88 9.13 -17.86 4.23
C ARG A 88 9.12 -19.36 4.00
N ALA A 89 10.24 -19.95 3.61
CA ALA A 89 10.36 -21.39 3.36
C ALA A 89 10.05 -22.21 4.62
N ALA A 90 10.37 -21.67 5.81
CA ALA A 90 10.03 -22.26 7.09
C ALA A 90 8.56 -22.02 7.54
N ASN A 91 7.72 -21.32 6.75
CA ASN A 91 6.40 -20.82 7.14
C ASN A 91 6.40 -19.95 8.42
N GLN A 92 7.51 -19.27 8.68
CA GLN A 92 7.71 -18.38 9.84
C GLN A 92 7.53 -16.91 9.49
N LEU A 93 7.29 -16.56 8.23
CA LEU A 93 7.01 -15.20 7.80
C LEU A 93 5.60 -14.78 8.25
N THR A 94 5.51 -14.27 9.48
CA THR A 94 4.25 -13.84 10.10
C THR A 94 4.27 -12.34 10.40
N PRO A 95 3.09 -11.69 10.54
CA PRO A 95 3.02 -10.29 10.97
C PRO A 95 3.80 -9.98 12.27
N GLN A 96 3.85 -10.93 13.19
CA GLN A 96 4.60 -10.77 14.45
C GLN A 96 6.11 -10.68 14.19
N VAL A 97 6.63 -11.41 13.20
CA VAL A 97 8.04 -11.33 12.77
C VAL A 97 8.33 -9.99 12.10
N LEU A 98 7.42 -9.46 11.29
CA LEU A 98 7.55 -8.11 10.72
C LEU A 98 7.66 -7.03 11.82
N ALA A 99 6.89 -7.16 12.91
CA ALA A 99 7.00 -6.27 14.07
C ALA A 99 8.39 -6.31 14.71
N ARG A 100 9.00 -7.50 14.75
CA ARG A 100 10.36 -7.67 15.27
C ARG A 100 11.38 -6.96 14.38
N PHE A 101 11.28 -7.06 13.06
CA PHE A 101 12.18 -6.36 12.13
C PHE A 101 12.13 -4.85 12.30
N LEU A 102 10.94 -4.28 12.42
CA LEU A 102 10.79 -2.84 12.69
C LEU A 102 11.47 -2.42 14.01
N ARG A 103 11.31 -3.21 15.08
CA ARG A 103 11.93 -2.90 16.37
C ARG A 103 13.44 -3.09 16.40
N SER A 104 13.99 -4.02 15.62
CA SER A 104 15.43 -4.27 15.54
C SER A 104 16.16 -3.36 14.54
N GLY A 105 15.46 -2.41 13.91
CA GLY A 105 16.04 -1.53 12.89
C GLY A 105 16.27 -2.20 11.53
N GLY A 106 15.75 -3.41 11.32
CA GLY A 106 15.88 -4.16 10.07
C GLY A 106 14.89 -3.68 9.01
N GLN A 107 15.02 -2.42 8.58
CA GLN A 107 14.06 -1.80 7.65
C GLN A 107 14.01 -2.52 6.30
N THR A 108 15.15 -2.90 5.73
CA THR A 108 15.20 -3.62 4.44
C THR A 108 14.50 -4.97 4.54
N ALA A 109 14.79 -5.77 5.56
CA ALA A 109 14.10 -7.04 5.83
C ALA A 109 12.59 -6.85 6.06
N PHE A 110 12.19 -5.80 6.79
CA PHE A 110 10.78 -5.46 6.96
C PHE A 110 10.10 -5.12 5.62
N LEU A 111 10.72 -4.30 4.78
CA LEU A 111 10.17 -3.92 3.48
C LEU A 111 10.02 -5.11 2.53
N ILE A 112 11.01 -5.99 2.51
CA ILE A 112 10.96 -7.24 1.75
C ILE A 112 9.84 -8.13 2.28
N ALA A 113 9.79 -8.35 3.60
CA ALA A 113 8.74 -9.14 4.23
C ALA A 113 7.33 -8.58 3.99
N LEU A 114 7.17 -7.26 4.04
CA LEU A 114 5.91 -6.57 3.78
C LEU A 114 5.48 -6.70 2.32
N SER A 115 6.40 -6.48 1.36
CA SER A 115 6.11 -6.62 -0.07
C SER A 115 5.68 -8.05 -0.41
N GLN A 116 6.32 -9.01 0.24
CA GLN A 116 6.07 -10.44 0.15
C GLN A 116 4.74 -10.90 0.74
N LEU A 117 4.34 -10.36 1.90
CA LEU A 117 3.07 -10.68 2.55
C LEU A 117 1.90 -10.02 1.82
N ALA A 118 2.09 -8.79 1.34
CA ALA A 118 1.08 -8.02 0.63
C ALA A 118 0.98 -8.38 -0.86
N ASP A 119 1.99 -9.07 -1.40
CA ASP A 119 2.22 -9.34 -2.81
C ASP A 119 2.36 -8.07 -3.68
N VAL A 120 2.96 -7.02 -3.12
CA VAL A 120 3.32 -5.78 -3.85
C VAL A 120 4.81 -5.78 -4.21
N ASP A 121 5.23 -4.87 -5.07
CA ASP A 121 6.65 -4.67 -5.37
C ASP A 121 7.37 -3.96 -4.19
N PHE A 122 8.70 -4.09 -4.16
CA PHE A 122 9.52 -3.53 -3.08
C PHE A 122 9.41 -2.00 -3.03
N HIS A 123 9.33 -1.32 -4.17
CA HIS A 123 9.26 0.14 -4.25
C HIS A 123 7.92 0.67 -3.71
N THR A 124 6.80 0.00 -3.98
CA THR A 124 5.50 0.28 -3.35
C THR A 124 5.59 0.16 -1.83
N ALA A 125 6.14 -0.96 -1.34
CA ALA A 125 6.31 -1.15 0.11
C ALA A 125 7.21 -0.06 0.71
N ARG A 126 8.32 0.25 0.04
CA ARG A 126 9.27 1.30 0.44
C ARG A 126 8.59 2.66 0.47
N GLN A 127 7.86 3.02 -0.57
CA GLN A 127 7.14 4.27 -0.68
C GLN A 127 6.13 4.44 0.47
N ILE A 128 5.33 3.41 0.77
CA ILE A 128 4.34 3.43 1.86
C ILE A 128 5.02 3.78 3.20
N ILE A 129 6.18 3.19 3.45
CA ILE A 129 6.93 3.34 4.70
C ILE A 129 7.68 4.67 4.77
N GLU A 130 8.43 5.03 3.72
CA GLU A 130 9.23 6.27 3.68
C GLU A 130 8.34 7.52 3.68
N ARG A 131 7.22 7.51 2.95
CA ARG A 131 6.24 8.60 2.94
C ARG A 131 5.27 8.57 4.12
N ARG A 132 5.40 7.59 5.02
CA ARG A 132 4.56 7.40 6.22
C ARG A 132 3.06 7.35 5.89
N GLU A 133 2.71 6.63 4.83
CA GLU A 133 1.34 6.48 4.34
C GLU A 133 0.59 5.42 5.15
N LEU A 134 0.14 5.82 6.35
CA LEU A 134 -0.48 4.91 7.31
C LEU A 134 -1.83 4.34 6.85
N ASP A 135 -2.53 5.06 5.99
CA ASP A 135 -3.72 4.58 5.29
C ASP A 135 -3.38 3.41 4.36
N ALA A 136 -2.29 3.51 3.61
CA ALA A 136 -1.83 2.43 2.74
C ALA A 136 -1.31 1.22 3.54
N LEU A 137 -0.61 1.48 4.65
CA LEU A 137 -0.22 0.44 5.60
C LEU A 137 -1.44 -0.26 6.21
N ALA A 138 -2.49 0.49 6.55
CA ALA A 138 -3.75 -0.07 7.06
C ALA A 138 -4.42 -0.98 6.03
N VAL A 139 -4.40 -0.63 4.73
CA VAL A 139 -4.87 -1.50 3.64
C VAL A 139 -4.11 -2.83 3.63
N ILE A 140 -2.79 -2.80 3.69
CA ILE A 140 -1.98 -4.04 3.72
C ILE A 140 -2.31 -4.88 4.96
N CYS A 141 -2.30 -4.25 6.14
CA CYS A 141 -2.56 -4.94 7.40
C CYS A 141 -3.97 -5.56 7.42
N LYS A 142 -4.98 -4.83 6.95
CA LYS A 142 -6.36 -5.31 6.93
C LYS A 142 -6.56 -6.47 5.94
N ALA A 143 -5.93 -6.39 4.77
CA ALA A 143 -5.98 -7.45 3.77
C ALA A 143 -5.28 -8.74 4.25
N ALA A 144 -4.18 -8.60 4.97
CA ALA A 144 -3.45 -9.71 5.58
C ALA A 144 -4.06 -10.20 6.92
N ASP A 145 -5.24 -9.70 7.29
CA ASP A 145 -6.00 -10.08 8.50
C ASP A 145 -5.25 -9.82 9.82
N LEU A 146 -4.44 -8.76 9.85
CA LEU A 146 -3.76 -8.32 11.07
C LEU A 146 -4.76 -7.69 12.01
N ASP A 147 -4.57 -7.93 13.31
CA ASP A 147 -5.33 -7.21 14.32
C ASP A 147 -4.91 -5.72 14.39
N ARG A 148 -5.78 -4.92 15.02
CA ARG A 148 -5.55 -3.48 15.20
C ARG A 148 -4.31 -3.18 16.04
N ALA A 149 -3.95 -4.05 16.99
CA ALA A 149 -2.83 -3.81 17.90
C ALA A 149 -1.48 -3.91 17.16
N LEU A 150 -1.36 -4.88 16.26
CA LEU A 150 -0.20 -5.03 15.38
C LEU A 150 -0.08 -3.86 14.41
N PHE A 151 -1.18 -3.44 13.78
CA PHE A 151 -1.18 -2.24 12.94
C PHE A 151 -0.71 -1.00 13.71
N LEU A 152 -1.25 -0.75 14.91
CA LEU A 152 -0.84 0.38 15.74
C LEU A 152 0.63 0.27 16.16
N THR A 153 1.14 -0.94 16.39
CA THR A 153 2.56 -1.16 16.68
C THR A 153 3.43 -0.69 15.51
N TYR A 154 3.06 -1.03 14.27
CA TYR A 154 3.78 -0.55 13.10
C TYR A 154 3.67 0.97 12.95
N ALA A 155 2.45 1.51 13.07
CA ALA A 155 2.20 2.94 12.93
C ALA A 155 3.02 3.77 13.92
N VAL A 156 3.11 3.34 15.18
CA VAL A 156 3.91 4.03 16.21
C VAL A 156 5.40 3.99 15.88
N VAL A 157 5.94 2.83 15.46
CA VAL A 157 7.36 2.72 15.10
C VAL A 157 7.70 3.58 13.88
N LEU A 158 6.79 3.70 12.91
CA LEU A 158 6.99 4.55 11.72
C LEU A 158 6.88 6.05 12.02
N LEU A 159 6.13 6.41 13.06
CA LEU A 159 5.92 7.79 13.50
C LEU A 159 6.80 8.19 14.68
N ASN A 160 7.85 7.44 15.00
CA ASN A 160 8.66 7.55 16.22
C ASN A 160 9.47 8.87 16.38
N THR A 161 9.01 9.95 15.74
CA THR A 161 9.53 11.33 15.74
C THR A 161 8.44 12.38 16.01
N ASP A 162 7.20 12.00 16.32
CA ASP A 162 6.09 12.94 16.55
C ASP A 162 5.71 13.04 18.05
N ASP A 163 5.80 14.25 18.61
CA ASP A 163 5.40 14.57 20.00
C ASP A 163 3.91 14.32 20.32
N ASN A 164 3.09 13.96 19.30
CA ASN A 164 1.66 13.66 19.43
C ASN A 164 1.29 12.21 18.99
N ALA A 165 2.14 11.24 19.28
CA ALA A 165 1.91 9.83 18.95
C ALA A 165 0.58 9.27 19.50
N MET A 166 0.16 9.72 20.70
CA MET A 166 -1.06 9.21 21.35
C MET A 166 -2.36 9.73 20.73
N GLY A 167 -2.43 11.02 20.37
CA GLY A 167 -3.59 11.58 19.67
C GLY A 167 -3.74 10.98 18.27
N LYS A 168 -2.60 10.78 17.59
CA LYS A 168 -2.51 10.11 16.29
C LYS A 168 -2.94 8.64 16.37
N ALA A 169 -2.56 7.90 17.42
CA ALA A 169 -2.96 6.50 17.62
C ALA A 169 -4.49 6.30 17.67
N ARG A 170 -5.24 7.21 18.29
CA ARG A 170 -6.73 7.16 18.29
C ARG A 170 -7.30 7.36 16.89
N ALA A 171 -6.78 8.33 16.14
CA ALA A 171 -7.20 8.58 14.76
C ALA A 171 -6.92 7.36 13.86
N TYR A 172 -5.75 6.73 14.00
CA TYR A 172 -5.40 5.52 13.23
C TYR A 172 -6.24 4.31 13.63
N ALA A 173 -6.54 4.16 14.93
CA ALA A 173 -7.43 3.11 15.39
C ALA A 173 -8.84 3.27 14.80
N GLY A 174 -9.36 4.49 14.71
CA GLY A 174 -10.63 4.80 14.05
C GLY A 174 -10.60 4.43 12.57
N MET A 175 -9.61 4.95 11.83
CA MET A 175 -9.41 4.65 10.42
C MET A 175 -9.31 3.14 10.14
N TYR A 176 -8.57 2.39 10.96
CA TYR A 176 -8.43 0.94 10.79
C TYR A 176 -9.75 0.17 11.02
N ASN A 177 -10.60 0.67 11.93
CA ASN A 177 -11.90 0.07 12.19
C ASN A 177 -12.88 0.34 11.03
N GLU A 178 -12.85 1.56 10.48
CA GLU A 178 -13.70 1.96 9.35
C GLU A 178 -13.33 1.24 8.05
N LEU A 179 -12.04 0.97 7.84
CA LEU A 179 -11.58 0.20 6.70
C LEU A 179 -12.09 -1.25 6.76
N THR A 180 -12.94 -1.64 5.82
CA THR A 180 -13.42 -3.02 5.71
C THR A 180 -12.36 -3.90 5.04
N ARG A 181 -12.36 -5.20 5.39
CA ARG A 181 -11.44 -6.17 4.80
C ARG A 181 -11.63 -6.30 3.28
N GLU A 182 -12.87 -6.22 2.81
CA GLU A 182 -13.16 -6.26 1.37
C GLU A 182 -12.58 -5.06 0.62
N ALA A 183 -12.77 -3.83 1.16
CA ALA A 183 -12.22 -2.62 0.55
C ALA A 183 -10.68 -2.69 0.48
N ALA A 184 -10.06 -3.20 1.55
CA ALA A 184 -8.62 -3.41 1.59
C ALA A 184 -8.16 -4.43 0.54
N LEU A 185 -8.83 -5.59 0.43
CA LEU A 185 -8.51 -6.59 -0.58
C LEU A 185 -8.68 -6.06 -2.01
N ARG A 186 -9.79 -5.37 -2.32
CA ARG A 186 -10.02 -4.81 -3.66
C ARG A 186 -8.95 -3.78 -4.03
N THR A 187 -8.60 -2.88 -3.11
CA THR A 187 -7.53 -1.89 -3.32
C THR A 187 -6.18 -2.57 -3.53
N LEU A 188 -5.85 -3.56 -2.70
CA LEU A 188 -4.59 -4.29 -2.79
C LEU A 188 -4.44 -5.03 -4.13
N ARG A 189 -5.53 -5.52 -4.72
CA ARG A 189 -5.50 -6.19 -6.04
C ARG A 189 -5.02 -5.26 -7.17
N PHE A 190 -5.36 -3.97 -7.12
CA PHE A 190 -4.82 -3.00 -8.06
C PHE A 190 -3.31 -2.81 -7.87
N TRP A 191 -2.83 -2.77 -6.63
CA TRP A 191 -1.39 -2.67 -6.35
C TRP A 191 -0.62 -3.92 -6.79
N ARG A 192 -1.19 -5.11 -6.58
CA ARG A 192 -0.62 -6.38 -7.07
C ARG A 192 -0.55 -6.45 -8.59
N ALA A 193 -1.59 -5.97 -9.28
CA ALA A 193 -1.57 -5.91 -10.74
C ALA A 193 -0.42 -5.02 -11.24
N ARG A 194 -0.12 -3.91 -10.56
CA ARG A 194 1.02 -3.04 -10.88
C ARG A 194 2.36 -3.77 -10.80
N LYS A 195 2.59 -4.56 -9.74
CA LYS A 195 3.78 -5.42 -9.61
C LYS A 195 3.89 -6.43 -10.75
N ALA A 196 2.80 -7.12 -11.08
CA ALA A 196 2.80 -8.13 -12.14
C ALA A 196 3.14 -7.55 -13.52
N MET A 197 2.79 -6.27 -13.75
CA MET A 197 3.13 -5.55 -14.98
C MET A 197 4.59 -5.09 -15.04
N GLN A 198 5.25 -4.84 -13.91
CA GLN A 198 6.67 -4.46 -13.87
C GLN A 198 7.61 -5.66 -14.07
N ALA A 199 7.12 -6.87 -13.76
CA ALA A 199 7.88 -8.12 -13.87
C ALA A 199 7.71 -8.84 -15.24
N ALA A 200 6.85 -8.33 -16.13
CA ALA A 200 6.52 -8.90 -17.44
C ALA A 200 7.14 -8.08 -18.59
#